data_AF-A0A967W6P0-F1
#
_entry.id   AF-A0A967W6P0-F1
#
_cell.length_a   1.000
_cell.length_b   1.000
_cell.length_c   1.000
_cell.angle_alpha   90.00
_cell.angle_beta   90.00
_cell.angle_gamma   90.00
#
_symmetry.space_group_name_H-M   'P 1'
#
loop_
_entity.id
_entity.type
_entity.pdbx_description
1 polymer ?
#
loop_
_entity_poly.entity_id
_entity_poly.type
_entity_poly.pdbx_seq_one_letter_code
_entity_poly.pdbx_strand_id
1 'polypeptide(L)' 'MNIPAWSGAMIGHISDKFTVPIGVQAQIDATKGIITMLEPAVQ' A
#
# COMPACT_ATOMS: atom_id res chain seq x y z
N MET A 1 -7.59 0.55 -18.77
CA MET A 1 -8.69 1.20 -18.00
C MET A 1 -9.31 0.14 -17.10
N ASN A 2 -9.90 0.52 -15.97
CA ASN A 2 -10.50 -0.37 -14.94
C ASN A 2 -9.51 -1.10 -14.01
N ILE A 3 -8.28 -0.59 -13.86
CA ILE A 3 -7.37 -1.05 -12.81
C ILE A 3 -7.50 -0.07 -11.64
N PRO A 4 -7.80 -0.53 -10.40
CA PRO A 4 -7.83 0.32 -9.23
C PRO A 4 -6.49 1.06 -9.05
N ALA A 5 -6.53 2.38 -9.01
CA ALA A 5 -5.36 3.22 -8.84
C ALA A 5 -5.73 4.53 -8.15
N TRP A 6 -4.86 5.01 -7.26
CA TRP A 6 -4.96 6.34 -6.64
C TRP A 6 -3.56 6.95 -6.46
N SER A 7 -3.50 8.27 -6.25
CA SER A 7 -2.26 9.02 -5.99
C SER A 7 -2.25 9.62 -4.59
N GLY A 8 -1.07 9.77 -3.98
CA GLY A 8 -0.91 10.41 -2.67
C GLY A 8 -0.75 9.44 -1.50
N ALA A 9 -0.41 8.17 -1.76
CA ALA A 9 0.02 7.25 -0.71
C ALA A 9 1.35 7.72 -0.07
N MET A 10 1.60 7.29 1.18
CA MET A 10 2.80 7.59 1.95
C MET A 10 4.00 6.72 1.52
N ILE A 11 4.29 6.68 0.21
CA ILE A 11 5.32 5.85 -0.42
C ILE A 11 6.19 6.74 -1.32
N GLY A 12 7.51 6.74 -1.08
CA GLY A 12 8.49 7.47 -1.90
C GLY A 12 9.39 8.41 -1.09
N HIS A 13 9.85 9.47 -1.74
CA HIS A 13 10.78 10.45 -1.17
C HIS A 13 10.03 11.53 -0.37
N ILE A 14 9.49 11.13 0.78
CA ILE A 14 8.79 11.99 1.74
C ILE A 14 9.32 11.72 3.15
N SER A 15 9.16 12.67 4.06
CA SER A 15 9.65 12.56 5.43
C SER A 15 9.00 11.37 6.15
N ASP A 16 7.67 11.42 6.25
CA ASP A 16 6.86 10.38 6.85
C ASP A 16 6.43 9.40 5.77
N LYS A 17 6.83 8.13 5.91
CA LYS A 17 6.55 7.06 4.96
C LYS A 17 6.40 5.72 5.66
N PHE A 18 5.60 4.84 5.10
CA PHE A 18 5.50 3.46 5.57
C PHE A 18 6.58 2.59 4.94
N THR A 19 6.96 1.50 5.63
CA THR A 19 7.74 0.41 5.02
C THR A 19 6.80 -0.50 4.23
N VAL A 20 7.10 -0.73 2.96
CA VAL A 20 6.31 -1.61 2.09
C VAL A 20 7.09 -2.91 1.87
N PRO A 21 6.76 -4.00 2.59
CA PRO A 21 7.39 -5.29 2.38
C PRO A 21 7.08 -5.84 0.99
N ILE A 22 8.08 -6.44 0.34
CA ILE A 22 7.93 -7.07 -0.97
C ILE A 22 7.64 -8.56 -0.76
N GLY A 23 6.65 -9.06 -1.51
CA GLY A 23 6.29 -10.48 -1.51
C GLY A 23 5.16 -10.86 -0.55
N VAL A 24 4.59 -9.91 0.21
CA VAL A 24 3.41 -10.16 1.05
C VAL A 24 2.09 -9.90 0.32
N GLN A 25 1.03 -10.59 0.72
CA GLN A 25 -0.34 -10.29 0.30
C GLN A 25 -0.86 -8.99 0.94
N ALA A 26 -1.34 -8.09 0.08
CA ALA A 26 -1.95 -6.83 0.47
C ALA A 26 -3.19 -6.52 -0.37
N GLN A 27 -4.10 -5.74 0.20
CA GLN A 27 -5.32 -5.27 -0.44
C GLN A 27 -5.30 -3.75 -0.61
N ILE A 28 -5.86 -3.27 -1.72
CA ILE A 28 -6.01 -1.86 -2.09
C ILE A 28 -7.52 -1.56 -2.22
N ASP A 29 -8.02 -0.57 -1.48
CA ASP A 29 -9.28 0.13 -1.77
C ASP A 29 -8.94 1.50 -2.36
N ALA A 30 -9.02 1.61 -3.70
CA ALA A 30 -8.60 2.81 -4.40
C ALA A 30 -9.58 3.98 -4.32
N THR A 31 -10.83 3.72 -3.93
CA THR A 31 -11.82 4.76 -3.70
C THR A 31 -11.57 5.46 -2.36
N LYS A 32 -11.14 4.69 -1.34
CA LYS A 32 -10.85 5.23 0.00
C LYS A 32 -9.38 5.57 0.23
N GLY A 33 -8.48 5.14 -0.63
CA GLY A 33 -7.03 5.34 -0.47
C GLY A 33 -6.44 4.50 0.65
N ILE A 34 -6.88 3.25 0.81
CA ILE A 34 -6.46 2.36 1.91
C ILE A 34 -5.61 1.19 1.37
N ILE A 35 -4.46 0.95 2.00
CA ILE A 35 -3.63 -0.25 1.82
C ILE A 35 -3.69 -1.07 3.11
N THR A 36 -4.01 -2.36 3.01
CA THR A 36 -4.05 -3.29 4.14
C THR A 36 -3.11 -4.46 3.89
N MET A 37 -2.20 -4.74 4.83
CA MET A 37 -1.44 -6.01 4.83
C MET A 37 -2.34 -7.13 5.33
N LEU A 38 -2.44 -8.21 4.55
CA LEU A 38 -3.28 -9.37 4.89
C LEU A 38 -2.51 -10.46 5.64
N GLU A 39 -1.18 -10.31 5.73
CA GLU A 39 -0.28 -11.21 6.45
C GLU A 39 0.87 -10.43 7.09
N PRO A 40 1.55 -11.00 8.10
CA PRO A 40 2.71 -10.39 8.74
C PRO A 40 3.90 -10.23 7.79
N ALA A 41 4.70 -9.17 7.99
CA ALA A 41 5.93 -8.95 7.22
C ALA A 41 7.12 -9.79 7.70
N VAL A 42 7.02 -10.41 8.87
CA VAL A 42 8.05 -11.25 9.53
C VAL A 42 7.37 -12.41 10.26
N GLN A 43 8.11 -13.50 10.48
CA GLN A 43 7.69 -14.63 11.33
C GLN A 43 7.98 -14.37 12.80
#